data_AF-A0A966GZE6-F1
#
_entry.id   AF-A0A966GZE6-F1
#
_cell.length_a   1.000
_cell.length_b   1.000
_cell.length_c   1.000
_cell.angle_alpha   90.00
_cell.angle_beta   90.00
_cell.angle_gamma   90.00
#
_symmetry.space_group_name_H-M   'P 1'
#
loop_
_entity.id
_entity.type
_entity.pdbx_description
1 polymer ?
#
loop_
_entity_poly.entity_id
_entity_poly.type
_entity_poly.pdbx_seq_one_letter_code
_entity_poly.pdbx_strand_id
1 'polypeptide(L)'
;MSFRFACWIILTSIVLNTCSRPRQRQQNVIAIQPLGIVDAGLLQYLKTEITILHGIPVEVLPSQPLPAAAFEKERGRYRADLLLAYLEHCGQGKFEKIMGITAADIATTTQGRSSWGVMGLARLYAAPAVISSFRVQKKLRSAQQFRQRMLTLARHELGHTWGLSHCSSSFCLMRDAEGKMKLDSAGFFCKACTGLVSRL
;
A
#
# COMPACT_ATOMS: atom_id res chain seq x y z
N MET A 1 -56.28 27.08 20.70
CA MET A 1 -55.46 25.85 20.77
C MET A 1 -54.66 25.75 19.48
N SER A 2 -53.39 26.14 19.49
CA SER A 2 -52.53 26.10 18.29
C SER A 2 -51.29 25.28 18.62
N PHE A 3 -51.25 24.06 18.07
CA PHE A 3 -50.14 23.13 18.20
C PHE A 3 -48.93 23.65 17.41
N ARG A 4 -47.81 23.89 18.09
CA ARG A 4 -46.50 24.11 17.46
C ARG A 4 -45.88 22.75 17.18
N PHE A 5 -45.80 22.37 15.90
CA PHE A 5 -44.98 21.24 15.47
C PHE A 5 -43.50 21.63 15.54
N ALA A 6 -42.78 21.11 16.53
CA ALA A 6 -41.33 21.21 16.57
C ALA A 6 -40.74 20.10 15.66
N CYS A 7 -40.26 20.49 14.49
CA CYS A 7 -39.51 19.62 13.60
C CYS A 7 -38.11 19.40 14.18
N TRP A 8 -37.88 18.24 14.81
CA TRP A 8 -36.56 17.83 15.24
C TRP A 8 -35.80 17.27 14.04
N ILE A 9 -34.97 18.11 13.43
CA ILE A 9 -33.97 17.64 12.46
C ILE A 9 -32.87 16.95 13.25
N ILE A 10 -32.87 15.62 13.24
CA ILE A 10 -31.75 14.82 13.73
C ILE A 10 -30.63 14.97 12.70
N LEU A 11 -29.70 15.89 12.94
CA LEU A 11 -28.41 15.95 12.26
C LEU A 11 -27.64 14.69 12.64
N THR A 12 -27.72 13.67 11.79
CA THR A 12 -26.82 12.52 11.87
C THR A 12 -25.42 13.00 11.53
N SER A 13 -24.57 13.13 12.54
CA SER A 13 -23.15 13.42 12.37
C SER A 13 -22.52 12.35 11.47
N ILE A 14 -22.28 12.70 10.22
CA ILE A 14 -21.45 11.90 9.32
C ILE A 14 -20.05 11.91 9.92
N VAL A 15 -19.68 10.85 10.64
CA VAL A 15 -18.31 10.62 11.09
C VAL A 15 -17.50 10.31 9.84
N LEU A 16 -17.00 11.36 9.19
CA LEU A 16 -15.93 11.24 8.21
C LEU A 16 -14.74 10.63 8.96
N ASN A 17 -14.43 9.36 8.71
CA ASN A 17 -13.21 8.70 9.17
C ASN A 17 -12.01 9.40 8.53
N THR A 18 -11.60 10.53 9.10
CA THR A 18 -10.43 11.28 8.69
C THR A 18 -9.24 10.83 9.51
N CYS A 19 -8.18 10.37 8.85
CA CYS A 19 -6.88 10.14 9.47
C CYS A 19 -6.42 11.39 10.25
N SER A 20 -6.19 11.25 11.55
CA SER A 20 -5.71 12.33 12.42
C SER A 20 -4.36 12.89 11.93
N ARG A 21 -4.18 14.21 11.91
CA ARG A 21 -2.91 14.90 11.58
C ARG A 21 -2.02 15.07 12.84
N PRO A 22 -0.89 14.37 13.00
CA PRO A 22 0.14 14.69 13.99
C PRO A 22 0.89 15.99 13.68
N ARG A 23 1.54 16.49 14.73
CA ARG A 23 1.99 17.87 14.90
C ARG A 23 3.47 18.13 14.49
N GLN A 24 4.25 17.13 14.07
CA GLN A 24 5.64 17.30 13.58
C GLN A 24 6.02 16.28 12.47
N ARG A 25 6.89 16.70 11.53
CA ARG A 25 7.40 15.88 10.41
C ARG A 25 8.40 14.83 10.91
N GLN A 26 8.16 13.53 10.69
CA GLN A 26 9.19 12.49 10.84
C GLN A 26 9.79 12.16 9.47
N GLN A 27 10.76 12.95 9.03
CA GLN A 27 11.20 12.92 7.61
C GLN A 27 11.96 11.65 7.17
N ASN A 28 12.24 10.69 8.05
CA ASN A 28 12.99 9.46 7.71
C ASN A 28 12.30 8.20 8.26
N VAL A 29 10.98 8.11 8.16
CA VAL A 29 10.21 6.94 8.62
C VAL A 29 9.31 6.43 7.51
N ILE A 30 9.29 5.10 7.33
CA ILE A 30 8.31 4.43 6.47
C ILE A 30 7.14 3.98 7.35
N ALA A 31 5.94 4.45 7.04
CA ALA A 31 4.72 3.96 7.69
C ALA A 31 4.15 2.76 6.94
N ILE A 32 3.74 1.73 7.68
CA ILE A 32 2.85 0.67 7.22
C ILE A 32 1.46 0.97 7.75
N GLN A 33 0.50 1.18 6.86
CA GLN A 33 -0.90 1.41 7.18
C GLN A 33 -1.72 0.15 6.84
N PRO A 34 -2.12 -0.66 7.83
CA PRO A 34 -3.08 -1.74 7.59
C PRO A 34 -4.42 -1.14 7.14
N LEU A 35 -4.98 -1.69 6.07
CA LEU A 35 -6.27 -1.31 5.48
C LEU A 35 -7.20 -2.52 5.56
N GLY A 36 -8.04 -2.54 6.59
CA GLY A 36 -8.88 -3.66 6.99
C GLY A 36 -8.15 -4.65 7.90
N ILE A 37 -8.57 -5.91 7.84
CA ILE A 37 -7.97 -7.00 8.64
C ILE A 37 -6.73 -7.50 7.90
N VAL A 38 -5.57 -7.37 8.55
CA VAL A 38 -4.28 -7.87 8.05
C VAL A 38 -3.60 -8.63 9.18
N ASP A 39 -2.98 -9.77 8.85
CA ASP A 39 -2.28 -10.61 9.81
C ASP A 39 -1.15 -9.83 10.52
N ALA A 40 -1.16 -9.81 11.85
CA ALA A 40 -0.18 -9.09 12.65
C ALA A 40 1.24 -9.67 12.49
N GLY A 41 1.35 -11.00 12.30
CA GLY A 41 2.63 -11.67 12.04
C GLY A 41 3.27 -11.18 10.74
N LEU A 42 2.48 -11.02 9.68
CA LEU A 42 2.92 -10.43 8.42
C LEU A 42 3.36 -8.97 8.59
N LEU A 43 2.58 -8.15 9.30
CA LEU A 43 2.92 -6.74 9.54
C LEU A 43 4.26 -6.61 10.28
N GLN A 44 4.45 -7.42 11.32
CA GLN A 44 5.69 -7.41 12.08
C GLN A 44 6.88 -7.93 11.26
N TYR A 45 6.68 -8.97 10.46
CA TYR A 45 7.70 -9.48 9.53
C TYR A 45 8.12 -8.38 8.53
N LEU A 46 7.18 -7.73 7.86
CA LEU A 46 7.48 -6.65 6.90
C LEU A 46 8.17 -5.47 7.56
N LYS A 47 7.72 -5.04 8.75
CA LYS A 47 8.39 -4.00 9.54
C LYS A 47 9.85 -4.34 9.77
N THR A 48 10.14 -5.52 10.32
CA THR A 48 11.50 -5.95 10.65
C THR A 48 12.37 -6.02 9.39
N GLU A 49 11.93 -6.71 8.35
CA GLU A 49 12.73 -6.94 7.14
C GLU A 49 12.97 -5.64 6.35
N ILE A 50 11.97 -4.77 6.20
CA ILE A 50 12.14 -3.50 5.50
C ILE A 50 13.10 -2.60 6.30
N THR A 51 13.00 -2.58 7.63
CA THR A 51 13.95 -1.83 8.48
C THR A 51 15.38 -2.30 8.26
N ILE A 52 15.62 -3.62 8.27
CA ILE A 52 16.96 -4.21 8.10
C ILE A 52 17.51 -3.91 6.70
N LEU A 53 16.69 -4.09 5.66
CA LEU A 53 17.16 -4.02 4.26
C LEU A 53 17.41 -2.59 3.78
N HIS A 54 16.73 -1.60 4.37
CA HIS A 54 16.82 -0.20 3.94
C HIS A 54 17.50 0.70 4.97
N GLY A 55 17.68 0.27 6.22
CA GLY A 55 18.23 1.11 7.28
C GLY A 55 17.31 2.27 7.68
N ILE A 56 16.05 2.27 7.23
CA ILE A 56 15.05 3.30 7.53
C ILE A 56 14.09 2.74 8.58
N PRO A 57 13.84 3.47 9.69
CA PRO A 57 12.84 3.07 10.67
C PRO A 57 11.46 2.83 10.03
N VAL A 58 10.82 1.72 10.40
CA VAL A 58 9.47 1.38 9.96
C VAL A 58 8.50 1.38 11.14
N GLU A 59 7.38 2.07 11.01
CA GLU A 59 6.29 2.09 11.98
C GLU A 59 5.05 1.37 11.41
N VAL A 60 4.39 0.54 12.22
CA VAL A 60 3.08 -0.03 11.86
C VAL A 60 2.01 0.81 12.57
N LEU A 61 1.15 1.46 11.77
CA LEU A 61 0.09 2.32 12.26
C LEU A 61 -1.13 1.51 12.71
N PRO A 62 -2.04 2.11 13.51
CA PRO A 62 -3.34 1.52 13.80
C PRO A 62 -4.10 1.21 12.51
N SER A 63 -4.75 0.03 12.46
CA SER A 63 -5.54 -0.37 11.29
C SER A 63 -6.66 0.65 11.00
N GLN A 64 -6.90 0.90 9.72
CA GLN A 64 -7.97 1.76 9.21
C GLN A 64 -8.90 0.93 8.31
N PRO A 65 -10.20 1.25 8.26
CA PRO A 65 -11.07 0.65 7.27
C PRO A 65 -10.64 1.03 5.85
N LEU A 66 -10.94 0.18 4.87
CA LEU A 66 -10.79 0.57 3.48
C LEU A 66 -11.82 1.68 3.15
N PRO A 67 -11.43 2.76 2.44
CA PRO A 67 -12.36 3.81 2.04
C PRO A 67 -13.48 3.25 1.16
N ALA A 68 -14.74 3.43 1.55
CA ALA A 68 -15.89 2.97 0.77
C ALA A 68 -15.93 3.57 -0.64
N ALA A 69 -15.45 4.81 -0.80
CA ALA A 69 -15.33 5.48 -2.10
C ALA A 69 -14.34 4.79 -3.06
N ALA A 70 -13.43 3.95 -2.56
CA ALA A 70 -12.51 3.18 -3.38
C ALA A 70 -13.11 1.83 -3.83
N PHE A 71 -14.27 1.42 -3.33
CA PHE A 71 -14.85 0.11 -3.65
C PHE A 71 -15.63 0.10 -4.97
N GLU A 72 -15.25 -0.78 -5.89
CA GLU A 72 -15.95 -1.05 -7.14
C GLU A 72 -16.89 -2.24 -6.97
N LYS A 73 -18.20 -1.96 -6.88
CA LYS A 73 -19.22 -2.98 -6.62
C LYS A 73 -19.29 -4.07 -7.69
N GLU A 74 -19.20 -3.69 -8.97
CA GLU A 74 -19.37 -4.62 -10.10
C GLU A 74 -18.38 -5.78 -10.08
N ARG A 75 -17.14 -5.52 -9.65
CA ARG A 75 -16.05 -6.50 -9.66
C ARG A 75 -15.56 -6.90 -8.27
N GLY A 76 -16.19 -6.39 -7.22
CA GLY A 76 -15.90 -6.72 -5.82
C GLY A 76 -14.47 -6.42 -5.40
N ARG A 77 -13.88 -5.32 -5.88
CA ARG A 77 -12.47 -4.97 -5.61
C ARG A 77 -12.29 -3.47 -5.38
N TYR A 78 -11.17 -3.08 -4.79
CA TYR A 78 -10.87 -1.68 -4.51
C TYR A 78 -9.97 -1.06 -5.59
N ARG A 79 -10.22 0.21 -5.92
CA ARG A 79 -9.40 1.00 -6.83
C ARG A 79 -8.10 1.41 -6.15
N ALA A 80 -6.99 0.81 -6.54
CA ALA A 80 -5.66 1.09 -6.03
C ALA A 80 -5.29 2.57 -6.18
N ASP A 81 -5.69 3.22 -7.28
CA ASP A 81 -5.45 4.65 -7.51
C ASP A 81 -6.09 5.54 -6.42
N LEU A 82 -7.30 5.18 -5.99
CA LEU A 82 -8.04 5.88 -4.93
C LEU A 82 -7.46 5.56 -3.54
N LEU A 83 -6.99 4.32 -3.32
CA LEU A 83 -6.27 3.97 -2.09
C LEU A 83 -4.96 4.77 -1.98
N LEU A 84 -4.22 4.97 -3.08
CA LEU A 84 -3.01 5.80 -3.08
C LEU A 84 -3.30 7.26 -2.72
N ALA A 85 -4.38 7.84 -3.27
CA ALA A 85 -4.80 9.20 -2.92
C ALA A 85 -5.19 9.32 -1.43
N TYR A 86 -5.89 8.32 -0.90
CA TYR A 86 -6.22 8.24 0.52
C TYR A 86 -4.97 8.16 1.41
N LEU A 87 -4.02 7.27 1.07
CA LEU A 87 -2.77 7.10 1.82
C LEU A 87 -1.90 8.34 1.76
N GLU A 88 -1.83 9.01 0.60
CA GLU A 88 -1.12 10.29 0.45
C GLU A 88 -1.67 11.32 1.45
N HIS A 89 -2.99 11.48 1.51
CA HIS A 89 -3.62 12.38 2.47
C HIS A 89 -3.31 11.99 3.94
N CYS A 90 -3.38 10.69 4.26
CA CYS A 90 -3.09 10.20 5.61
C CYS A 90 -1.61 10.39 6.00
N GLY A 91 -0.67 10.26 5.06
CA GLY A 91 0.77 10.34 5.30
C GLY A 91 1.41 11.71 5.05
N GLN A 92 0.69 12.65 4.43
CA GLN A 92 1.24 13.92 3.96
C GLN A 92 2.00 14.68 5.05
N GLY A 93 3.30 14.88 4.83
CA GLY A 93 4.17 15.62 5.74
C GLY A 93 4.45 14.91 7.07
N LYS A 94 4.14 13.61 7.20
CA LYS A 94 4.36 12.85 8.44
C LYS A 94 5.48 11.84 8.29
N PHE A 95 5.49 11.14 7.16
CA PHE A 95 6.39 10.03 6.86
C PHE A 95 7.12 10.29 5.55
N GLU A 96 8.28 9.67 5.39
CA GLU A 96 9.01 9.65 4.12
C GLU A 96 8.18 8.91 3.08
N LYS A 97 7.73 7.71 3.44
CA LYS A 97 6.90 6.80 2.63
C LYS A 97 5.74 6.25 3.46
N ILE A 98 4.64 5.91 2.80
CA ILE A 98 3.51 5.23 3.41
C ILE A 98 3.05 4.07 2.54
N MET A 99 3.03 2.87 3.10
CA MET A 99 2.59 1.65 2.44
C MET A 99 1.28 1.16 3.03
N GLY A 100 0.22 1.21 2.25
CA GLY A 100 -1.02 0.50 2.56
C GLY A 100 -0.85 -1.00 2.37
N ILE A 101 -1.35 -1.79 3.32
CA ILE A 101 -1.41 -3.26 3.19
C ILE A 101 -2.84 -3.71 3.41
N THR A 102 -3.38 -4.52 2.50
CA THR A 102 -4.74 -5.06 2.61
C THR A 102 -4.83 -6.53 2.21
N ALA A 103 -5.88 -7.20 2.69
CA ALA A 103 -6.28 -8.52 2.21
C ALA A 103 -7.34 -8.45 1.08
N ALA A 104 -7.89 -7.27 0.78
CA ALA A 104 -8.88 -7.09 -0.28
C ALA A 104 -8.25 -7.12 -1.68
N ASP A 105 -8.99 -7.58 -2.69
CA ASP A 105 -8.55 -7.49 -4.08
C ASP A 105 -8.47 -6.01 -4.51
N ILE A 106 -7.43 -5.66 -5.28
CA ILE A 106 -7.21 -4.30 -5.76
C ILE A 106 -7.03 -4.26 -7.29
N ALA A 107 -7.41 -3.14 -7.88
CA ALA A 107 -7.29 -2.92 -9.31
C ALA A 107 -6.97 -1.47 -9.68
N THR A 108 -6.39 -1.28 -10.86
CA THR A 108 -6.15 0.03 -11.47
C THR A 108 -6.67 0.02 -12.91
N THR A 109 -6.66 1.17 -13.57
CA THR A 109 -6.87 1.26 -15.01
C THR A 109 -5.52 1.17 -15.71
N THR A 110 -5.33 0.18 -16.58
CA THR A 110 -4.11 0.07 -17.39
C THR A 110 -4.43 -0.52 -18.76
N GLN A 111 -3.68 -0.12 -19.79
CA GLN A 111 -3.78 -0.64 -21.16
C GLN A 111 -5.23 -0.64 -21.72
N GLY A 112 -6.01 0.42 -21.43
CA GLY A 112 -7.41 0.54 -21.85
C GLY A 112 -8.39 -0.38 -21.13
N ARG A 113 -7.95 -1.19 -20.16
CA ARG A 113 -8.81 -2.05 -19.34
C ARG A 113 -9.13 -1.35 -18.03
N SER A 114 -10.39 -0.97 -17.87
CA SER A 114 -10.91 -0.53 -16.58
C SER A 114 -10.88 -1.71 -15.59
N SER A 115 -10.42 -1.44 -14.37
CA SER A 115 -10.37 -2.42 -13.28
C SER A 115 -9.50 -3.67 -13.56
N TRP A 116 -8.29 -3.46 -14.07
CA TRP A 116 -7.26 -4.48 -14.14
C TRP A 116 -6.73 -4.85 -12.75
N GLY A 117 -6.84 -6.13 -12.37
CA GLY A 117 -6.46 -6.59 -11.04
C GLY A 117 -4.94 -6.63 -10.85
N VAL A 118 -4.45 -6.03 -9.78
CA VAL A 118 -3.01 -5.91 -9.48
C VAL A 118 -2.70 -6.41 -8.07
N MET A 119 -1.42 -6.68 -7.80
CA MET A 119 -0.94 -7.07 -6.47
C MET A 119 -0.47 -5.87 -5.67
N GLY A 120 0.08 -4.86 -6.35
CA GLY A 120 0.49 -3.60 -5.77
C GLY A 120 0.36 -2.48 -6.78
N LEU A 121 0.46 -1.26 -6.26
CA LEU A 121 0.59 -0.04 -7.05
C LEU A 121 1.30 1.00 -6.19
N ALA A 122 2.14 1.82 -6.81
CA ALA A 122 2.83 2.93 -6.15
C ALA A 122 2.80 4.19 -7.02
N ARG A 123 2.93 5.35 -6.38
CA ARG A 123 3.20 6.59 -7.10
C ARG A 123 4.71 6.77 -7.25
N LEU A 124 5.16 6.87 -8.49
CA LEU A 124 6.56 7.13 -8.82
C LEU A 124 7.01 8.47 -8.21
N TYR A 125 8.18 8.49 -7.55
CA TYR A 125 8.75 9.67 -6.87
C TYR A 125 7.89 10.28 -5.75
N ALA A 126 6.85 9.61 -5.28
CA ALA A 126 5.97 10.12 -4.23
C ALA A 126 5.86 9.14 -3.06
N ALA A 127 5.26 9.58 -1.95
CA ALA A 127 5.19 8.81 -0.71
C ALA A 127 4.34 7.52 -0.75
N PRO A 128 3.17 7.46 -1.43
CA PRO A 128 2.24 6.36 -1.22
C PRO A 128 2.50 5.14 -2.12
N ALA A 129 2.41 3.96 -1.51
CA ALA A 129 2.28 2.66 -2.16
C ALA A 129 1.15 1.85 -1.51
N VAL A 130 0.56 0.91 -2.23
CA VAL A 130 -0.41 -0.06 -1.69
C VAL A 130 -0.11 -1.44 -2.22
N ILE A 131 -0.15 -2.45 -1.34
CA ILE A 131 -0.02 -3.87 -1.70
C ILE A 131 -1.19 -4.67 -1.14
N SER A 132 -1.56 -5.73 -1.86
CA SER A 132 -2.64 -6.64 -1.50
C SER A 132 -2.14 -8.08 -1.42
N SER A 133 -2.49 -8.78 -0.34
CA SER A 133 -2.21 -10.21 -0.22
C SER A 133 -3.17 -11.08 -1.04
N PHE A 134 -4.29 -10.54 -1.52
CA PHE A 134 -5.39 -11.31 -2.14
C PHE A 134 -4.92 -12.21 -3.28
N ARG A 135 -4.12 -11.65 -4.20
CA ARG A 135 -3.61 -12.39 -5.37
C ARG A 135 -2.30 -13.12 -5.06
N VAL A 136 -1.57 -12.69 -4.02
CA VAL A 136 -0.29 -13.27 -3.58
C VAL A 136 -0.50 -14.66 -2.97
N GLN A 137 -1.66 -14.89 -2.35
CA GLN A 137 -2.01 -16.16 -1.72
C GLN A 137 -2.20 -17.34 -2.70
N LYS A 138 -2.21 -17.08 -4.02
CA LYS A 138 -2.37 -18.13 -5.02
C LYS A 138 -1.11 -18.99 -5.12
N LYS A 139 -1.32 -20.32 -5.16
CA LYS A 139 -0.26 -21.33 -5.37
C LYS A 139 0.88 -21.24 -4.34
N LEU A 140 0.56 -20.91 -3.10
CA LEU A 140 1.52 -20.94 -2.00
C LEU A 140 1.84 -22.38 -1.60
N ARG A 141 3.11 -22.63 -1.29
CA ARG A 141 3.61 -23.90 -0.75
C ARG A 141 3.86 -23.85 0.75
N SER A 142 4.01 -22.65 1.33
CA SER A 142 4.21 -22.44 2.75
C SER A 142 3.93 -20.99 3.19
N ALA A 143 3.74 -20.78 4.49
CA ALA A 143 3.63 -19.45 5.09
C ALA A 143 4.91 -18.61 4.91
N GLN A 144 6.08 -19.27 4.88
CA GLN A 144 7.35 -18.59 4.60
C GLN A 144 7.39 -18.06 3.17
N GLN A 145 6.95 -18.84 2.19
CA GLN A 145 6.88 -18.39 0.80
C GLN A 145 5.92 -17.20 0.64
N PHE A 146 4.78 -17.22 1.36
CA PHE A 146 3.85 -16.10 1.38
C PHE A 146 4.49 -14.81 1.89
N ARG A 147 5.11 -14.88 3.07
CA ARG A 147 5.82 -13.74 3.67
C ARG A 147 6.90 -13.21 2.74
N GLN A 148 7.68 -14.11 2.13
CA GLN A 148 8.74 -13.72 1.19
C GLN A 148 8.18 -12.99 -0.04
N ARG A 149 7.07 -13.46 -0.61
CA ARG A 149 6.42 -12.80 -1.76
C ARG A 149 5.86 -11.44 -1.38
N MET A 150 5.26 -11.32 -0.20
CA MET A 150 4.78 -10.03 0.32
C MET A 150 5.93 -9.03 0.52
N LEU A 151 7.07 -9.49 1.06
CA LEU A 151 8.26 -8.63 1.22
C LEU A 151 8.83 -8.21 -0.14
N THR A 152 8.95 -9.15 -1.08
CA THR A 152 9.43 -8.83 -2.43
C THR A 152 8.52 -7.80 -3.10
N LEU A 153 7.20 -7.97 -3.01
CA LEU A 153 6.23 -7.01 -3.53
C LEU A 153 6.34 -5.65 -2.83
N ALA A 154 6.40 -5.63 -1.50
CA ALA A 154 6.55 -4.40 -0.72
C ALA A 154 7.78 -3.60 -1.18
N ARG A 155 8.93 -4.28 -1.30
CA ARG A 155 10.17 -3.64 -1.71
C ARG A 155 10.15 -3.16 -3.17
N HIS A 156 9.45 -3.86 -4.06
CA HIS A 156 9.23 -3.42 -5.44
C HIS A 156 8.44 -2.10 -5.47
N GLU A 157 7.31 -2.05 -4.78
CA GLU A 157 6.48 -0.84 -4.73
C GLU A 157 7.19 0.31 -4.03
N LEU A 158 7.96 0.05 -2.95
CA LEU A 158 8.82 1.10 -2.36
C LEU A 158 9.88 1.59 -3.35
N GLY A 159 10.46 0.69 -4.16
CA GLY A 159 11.35 1.06 -5.25
C GLY A 159 10.75 2.14 -6.16
N HIS A 160 9.49 1.98 -6.56
CA HIS A 160 8.76 3.01 -7.31
C HIS A 160 8.61 4.32 -6.53
N THR A 161 8.28 4.26 -5.23
CA THR A 161 8.17 5.48 -4.41
C THR A 161 9.50 6.24 -4.27
N TRP A 162 10.64 5.55 -4.40
CA TRP A 162 11.98 6.14 -4.47
C TRP A 162 12.40 6.54 -5.90
N GLY A 163 11.53 6.37 -6.89
CA GLY A 163 11.77 6.81 -8.26
C GLY A 163 12.35 5.76 -9.19
N LEU A 164 12.45 4.50 -8.78
CA LEU A 164 12.87 3.43 -9.67
C LEU A 164 11.72 3.09 -10.63
N SER A 165 11.96 3.24 -11.94
CA SER A 165 11.09 2.62 -12.95
C SER A 165 11.36 1.12 -13.05
N HIS A 166 10.53 0.38 -13.81
CA HIS A 166 10.82 -1.01 -14.10
C HIS A 166 12.21 -1.18 -14.73
N CYS A 167 12.91 -2.24 -14.34
CA CYS A 167 14.27 -2.55 -14.77
C CYS A 167 14.25 -3.72 -15.77
N SER A 168 15.01 -3.60 -16.86
CA SER A 168 15.16 -4.67 -17.86
C SER A 168 15.97 -5.87 -17.36
N SER A 169 16.72 -5.71 -16.27
CA SER A 169 17.52 -6.78 -15.67
C SER A 169 16.61 -7.88 -15.13
N SER A 170 16.82 -9.12 -15.61
CA SER A 170 16.02 -10.29 -15.25
C SER A 170 16.15 -10.71 -13.78
N PHE A 171 17.23 -10.27 -13.11
CA PHE A 171 17.57 -10.56 -11.73
C PHE A 171 17.27 -9.39 -10.77
N CYS A 172 16.83 -8.25 -11.30
CA CYS A 172 16.50 -7.08 -10.48
C CYS A 172 15.12 -7.22 -9.87
N LEU A 173 14.99 -6.81 -8.61
CA LEU A 173 13.72 -6.66 -7.92
C LEU A 173 12.72 -5.78 -8.68
N MET A 174 13.20 -4.74 -9.37
CA MET A 174 12.37 -3.82 -10.17
C MET A 174 11.99 -4.38 -11.54
N ARG A 175 12.24 -5.65 -11.84
CA ARG A 175 11.78 -6.25 -13.10
C ARG A 175 10.25 -6.19 -13.18
N ASP A 176 9.73 -5.79 -14.34
CA ASP A 176 8.30 -5.83 -14.60
C ASP A 176 7.77 -7.27 -14.45
N ALA A 177 6.74 -7.42 -13.62
CA ALA A 177 6.08 -8.70 -13.40
C ALA A 177 5.13 -9.06 -14.56
N GLU A 178 4.79 -8.14 -15.47
CA GLU A 178 3.80 -8.33 -16.54
C GLU A 178 2.46 -8.87 -16.01
N GLY A 179 2.08 -8.47 -14.78
CA GLY A 179 0.92 -8.99 -14.08
C GLY A 179 1.04 -10.45 -13.60
N LYS A 180 2.22 -11.07 -13.71
CA LYS A 180 2.54 -12.43 -13.25
C LYS A 180 3.64 -12.40 -12.19
N MET A 181 3.32 -12.91 -11.01
CA MET A 181 4.30 -13.03 -9.94
C MET A 181 5.38 -14.07 -10.32
N LYS A 182 6.56 -13.63 -10.76
CA LYS A 182 7.80 -14.44 -10.82
C LYS A 182 8.71 -14.12 -9.62
N LEU A 183 8.12 -13.98 -8.43
CA LEU A 183 8.77 -13.54 -7.19
C LEU A 183 9.19 -14.73 -6.31
N ASP A 184 9.74 -15.78 -6.91
CA ASP A 184 10.11 -17.00 -6.17
C ASP A 184 11.45 -16.87 -5.41
N SER A 185 12.17 -15.75 -5.58
CA SER A 185 13.28 -15.35 -4.71
C SER A 185 13.10 -13.92 -4.21
N ALA A 186 13.66 -13.63 -3.03
CA ALA A 186 13.83 -12.28 -2.51
C ALA A 186 14.74 -11.50 -3.48
N GLY A 187 14.18 -10.92 -4.55
CA GLY A 187 14.98 -10.23 -5.55
C GLY A 187 15.79 -9.11 -4.91
N PHE A 188 17.06 -8.98 -5.27
CA PHE A 188 17.88 -7.83 -4.88
C PHE A 188 17.72 -6.72 -5.91
N PHE A 189 17.90 -5.47 -5.51
CA PHE A 189 18.13 -4.42 -6.50
C PHE A 189 19.43 -4.72 -7.24
N CYS A 190 19.42 -4.58 -8.57
CA CYS A 190 20.67 -4.64 -9.33
C CYS A 190 21.56 -3.44 -8.96
N LYS A 191 22.86 -3.50 -9.30
CA LYS A 191 23.82 -2.43 -8.99
C LYS A 191 23.33 -1.03 -9.41
N ALA A 192 22.66 -0.91 -10.55
CA ALA A 192 22.10 0.34 -11.02
C ALA A 192 20.96 0.86 -10.13
N CYS A 193 19.99 0.01 -9.79
CA CYS A 193 18.89 0.37 -8.89
C CYS A 193 19.38 0.67 -7.47
N THR A 194 20.33 -0.11 -6.94
CA THR A 194 20.96 0.16 -5.64
C THR A 194 21.63 1.53 -5.64
N GLY A 195 22.41 1.84 -6.68
CA GLY A 195 23.09 3.13 -6.80
C GLY A 195 22.15 4.34 -6.89
N LEU A 196 20.90 4.15 -7.32
CA LEU A 196 19.88 5.21 -7.33
C LEU A 196 19.24 5.39 -5.95
N VAL A 197 18.92 4.29 -5.25
CA VAL A 197 18.29 4.33 -3.92
C VAL A 197 19.26 4.84 -2.86
N SER A 198 20.55 4.46 -2.93
CA SER A 198 21.57 4.90 -1.95
C SER A 198 21.96 6.38 -2.07
N ARG A 199 21.42 7.12 -3.04
CA ARG A 199 21.66 8.57 -3.23
C ARG A 199 20.51 9.43 -2.67
N LEU A 200 19.46 8.80 -2.16
CA LEU A 200 18.31 9.45 -1.52
C LEU A 200 18.57 9.60 -0.03
#